data_AF-M7D0E5-F1
#
_entry.id   AF-M7D0E5-F1
#
_cell.length_a   1.000
_cell.length_b   1.000
_cell.length_c   1.000
_cell.angle_alpha   90.00
_cell.angle_beta   90.00
_cell.angle_gamma   90.00
#
_symmetry.space_group_name_H-M   'P 1'
#
loop_
_entity.id
_entity.type
_entity.pdbx_description
1 polymer ?
#
loop_
_entity_poly.entity_id
_entity_poly.type
_entity_poly.pdbx_seq_one_letter_code
_entity_poly.pdbx_strand_id
1 'polypeptide(L)'
;MREFLSNLPGIATGLRSALKDGYGIADLRKDVMAGLTIGTVAVPLSMALAIATGVPPQHGLYTAIVAGALIALTGGARFNVSGPTAAFVVILFPIVQQYGLGGLLIASMMAGVILVALGLTRMGRLIQFVPYPVVLGFTAGIAVVIAVLQVPDFLGLETGKLGEHFVENVSTIVASLPTINPLELGVGAFALGVMLFWPRLRSPIPAPLVGLVVGAVAAYGINAITGEPGSAWAVETIASRFSWEVGGQTGSGIPPIPPMFMAPWSLPGPDGEPLTLSFVLFSELLGPAFAIAMLGAIESLLCAVVADGL
;
A
#
# COMPACT_ATOMS: atom_id res chain seq x y z
N MET A 1 25.98 14.91 -25.71
CA MET A 1 25.83 14.85 -24.24
C MET A 1 25.24 16.14 -23.64
N ARG A 2 25.71 17.35 -24.00
CA ARG A 2 25.14 18.63 -23.48
C ARG A 2 23.65 18.85 -23.83
N GLU A 3 23.23 18.51 -25.04
CA GLU A 3 21.84 18.68 -25.52
C GLU A 3 20.85 17.66 -24.93
N PHE A 4 21.38 16.52 -24.45
CA PHE A 4 20.61 15.50 -23.75
C PHE A 4 20.31 15.94 -22.31
N LEU A 5 21.32 16.48 -21.61
CA LEU A 5 21.18 16.99 -20.24
C LEU A 5 20.32 18.26 -20.16
N SER A 6 20.34 19.12 -21.18
CA SER A 6 19.53 20.36 -21.20
C SER A 6 18.02 20.15 -21.35
N ASN A 7 17.60 18.93 -21.73
CA ASN A 7 16.21 18.57 -22.00
C ASN A 7 15.63 17.61 -20.92
N LEU A 8 16.34 17.40 -19.81
CA LEU A 8 15.78 16.66 -18.67
C LEU A 8 14.88 17.60 -17.85
N PRO A 9 13.65 17.18 -17.50
CA PRO A 9 12.82 17.97 -16.59
C PRO A 9 13.56 18.13 -15.25
N GLY A 10 13.61 19.35 -14.75
CA GLY A 10 14.26 19.65 -13.47
C GLY A 10 13.51 19.01 -12.30
N ILE A 11 14.22 18.79 -11.19
CA ILE A 11 13.57 18.38 -9.93
C ILE A 11 12.56 19.45 -9.52
N ALA A 12 11.41 19.01 -8.99
CA ALA A 12 10.32 19.86 -8.55
C ALA A 12 9.66 20.65 -9.69
N THR A 13 9.54 20.05 -10.88
CA THR A 13 8.93 20.72 -12.04
C THR A 13 7.50 21.17 -11.73
N GLY A 14 6.70 20.34 -11.05
CA GLY A 14 5.32 20.70 -10.69
C GLY A 14 5.25 21.92 -9.76
N LEU A 15 6.03 21.89 -8.67
CA LEU A 15 6.09 22.97 -7.68
C LEU A 15 6.64 24.28 -8.30
N ARG A 16 7.74 24.21 -9.06
CA ARG A 16 8.31 25.39 -9.73
C ARG A 16 7.33 26.00 -10.71
N SER A 17 6.54 25.17 -11.41
CA SER A 17 5.55 25.67 -12.35
C SER A 17 4.37 26.32 -11.63
N ALA A 18 3.89 25.76 -10.53
CA ALA A 18 2.84 26.38 -9.71
C ALA A 18 3.28 27.76 -9.17
N LEU A 19 4.50 27.86 -8.64
CA LEU A 19 5.05 29.14 -8.16
C LEU A 19 5.19 30.18 -9.28
N LYS A 20 5.59 29.76 -10.49
CA LYS A 20 5.67 30.65 -11.66
C LYS A 20 4.31 31.18 -12.11
N ASP A 21 3.26 30.37 -11.96
CA ASP A 21 1.89 30.75 -12.33
C ASP A 21 1.21 31.67 -11.30
N GLY A 22 1.92 32.05 -10.23
CA GLY A 22 1.41 32.98 -9.22
C GLY A 22 0.67 32.31 -8.07
N TYR A 23 1.07 31.10 -7.66
CA TYR A 23 0.50 30.37 -6.53
C TYR A 23 0.35 31.25 -5.28
N GLY A 24 -0.91 31.46 -4.86
CA GLY A 24 -1.25 32.37 -3.78
C GLY A 24 -1.74 31.68 -2.51
N ILE A 25 -2.07 32.49 -1.50
CA ILE A 25 -2.64 32.00 -0.22
C ILE A 25 -4.00 31.34 -0.40
N ALA A 26 -4.77 31.75 -1.40
CA ALA A 26 -6.08 31.17 -1.71
C ALA A 26 -5.93 29.73 -2.25
N ASP A 27 -4.90 29.48 -3.07
CA ASP A 27 -4.59 28.16 -3.61
C ASP A 27 -4.05 27.26 -2.50
N LEU A 28 -3.15 27.77 -1.65
CA LEU A 28 -2.68 27.05 -0.47
C LEU A 28 -3.82 26.59 0.44
N ARG A 29 -4.83 27.43 0.68
CA ARG A 29 -6.01 27.04 1.46
C ARG A 29 -6.79 25.91 0.81
N LYS A 30 -6.98 25.95 -0.51
CA LYS A 30 -7.68 24.87 -1.25
C LYS A 30 -6.87 23.58 -1.21
N ASP A 31 -5.56 23.65 -1.42
CA ASP A 31 -4.67 22.49 -1.41
C ASP A 31 -4.56 21.86 -0.01
N VAL A 32 -4.52 22.67 1.05
CA VAL A 32 -4.56 22.16 2.43
C VAL A 32 -5.87 21.42 2.71
N MET A 33 -7.02 21.97 2.30
CA MET A 33 -8.31 21.30 2.47
C MET A 33 -8.41 20.01 1.64
N ALA A 34 -7.90 20.01 0.41
CA ALA A 34 -7.84 18.84 -0.44
C ALA A 34 -6.92 17.77 0.16
N GLY A 35 -5.72 18.16 0.60
CA GLY A 35 -4.73 17.30 1.24
C GLY A 35 -5.23 16.70 2.56
N LEU A 36 -5.95 17.46 3.39
CA LEU A 36 -6.61 16.91 4.59
C LEU A 36 -7.66 15.88 4.22
N THR A 37 -8.50 16.17 3.22
CA THR A 37 -9.55 15.25 2.76
C THR A 37 -8.95 13.95 2.24
N ILE A 38 -7.97 14.04 1.34
CA ILE A 38 -7.28 12.88 0.77
C ILE A 38 -6.48 12.13 1.84
N GLY A 39 -5.80 12.85 2.73
CA GLY A 39 -5.01 12.31 3.82
C GLY A 39 -5.83 11.45 4.78
N THR A 40 -7.04 11.89 5.14
CA THR A 40 -7.93 11.09 6.00
C THR A 40 -8.31 9.73 5.39
N VAL A 41 -8.38 9.63 4.06
CA VAL A 41 -8.61 8.37 3.35
C VAL A 41 -7.32 7.56 3.20
N ALA A 42 -6.21 8.25 2.96
CA ALA A 42 -4.91 7.62 2.72
C ALA A 42 -4.39 6.86 3.94
N VAL A 43 -4.66 7.34 5.17
CA VAL A 43 -4.21 6.69 6.42
C VAL A 43 -4.73 5.25 6.54
N PRO A 44 -6.05 4.98 6.55
CA PRO A 44 -6.54 3.60 6.64
C PRO A 44 -6.23 2.76 5.41
N LEU A 45 -6.27 3.35 4.22
CA LEU A 45 -5.95 2.64 2.98
C LEU A 45 -4.51 2.13 3.00
N SER A 46 -3.55 2.97 3.44
CA SER A 46 -2.13 2.60 3.48
C SER A 46 -1.86 1.46 4.46
N MET A 47 -2.53 1.45 5.61
CA MET A 47 -2.43 0.35 6.58
C MET A 47 -3.00 -0.95 6.02
N ALA A 48 -4.19 -0.89 5.41
CA ALA A 48 -4.83 -2.05 4.82
C ALA A 48 -3.97 -2.67 3.71
N LEU A 49 -3.36 -1.83 2.86
CA LEU A 49 -2.48 -2.30 1.80
C LEU A 49 -1.18 -2.92 2.33
N ALA A 50 -0.59 -2.37 3.40
CA ALA A 50 0.56 -2.99 4.05
C ALA A 50 0.22 -4.39 4.60
N ILE A 51 -0.92 -4.53 5.29
CA ILE A 51 -1.41 -5.82 5.77
C ILE A 51 -1.61 -6.79 4.61
N ALA A 52 -2.23 -6.33 3.51
CA ALA A 52 -2.44 -7.15 2.32
C ALA A 52 -1.13 -7.58 1.65
N THR A 53 -0.04 -6.80 1.77
CA THR A 53 1.31 -7.19 1.32
C THR A 53 2.05 -8.12 2.28
N GLY A 54 1.44 -8.48 3.42
CA GLY A 54 2.03 -9.36 4.42
C GLY A 54 3.01 -8.67 5.38
N VAL A 55 3.01 -7.33 5.44
CA VAL A 55 3.86 -6.57 6.37
C VAL A 55 3.02 -5.82 7.41
N PRO A 56 3.60 -5.50 8.59
CA PRO A 56 2.90 -4.73 9.61
C PRO A 56 2.41 -3.36 9.09
N PRO A 57 1.23 -2.87 9.55
CA PRO A 57 0.53 -1.71 9.00
C PRO A 57 1.33 -0.40 9.03
N GLN A 58 2.27 -0.24 9.96
CA GLN A 58 3.13 0.94 10.06
C GLN A 58 3.97 1.18 8.79
N HIS A 59 4.36 0.13 8.06
CA HIS A 59 5.16 0.28 6.85
C HIS A 59 4.36 0.98 5.74
N GLY A 60 3.05 0.76 5.69
CA GLY A 60 2.15 1.49 4.80
C GLY A 60 2.07 2.97 5.16
N LEU A 61 1.89 3.28 6.45
CA LEU A 61 1.89 4.67 6.94
C LEU A 61 3.21 5.39 6.63
N TYR A 62 4.34 4.75 6.91
CA TYR A 62 5.65 5.32 6.66
C TYR A 62 5.87 5.56 5.16
N THR A 63 5.45 4.63 4.31
CA THR A 63 5.50 4.78 2.86
C THR A 63 4.66 5.97 2.41
N ALA A 64 3.43 6.10 2.88
CA ALA A 64 2.56 7.22 2.52
C ALA A 64 3.13 8.59 2.96
N ILE A 65 3.67 8.68 4.17
CA ILE A 65 4.27 9.91 4.70
C ILE A 65 5.53 10.29 3.91
N VAL A 66 6.47 9.35 3.77
CA VAL A 66 7.79 9.64 3.19
C VAL A 66 7.68 9.78 1.68
N ALA A 67 7.05 8.83 0.98
CA ALA A 67 6.92 8.88 -0.47
C ALA A 67 5.99 10.02 -0.91
N GLY A 68 4.88 10.25 -0.20
CA GLY A 68 3.97 11.35 -0.48
C GLY A 68 4.68 12.72 -0.41
N ALA A 69 5.46 12.96 0.64
CA ALA A 69 6.23 14.19 0.77
C ALA A 69 7.34 14.31 -0.29
N LEU A 70 8.15 13.26 -0.50
CA LEU A 70 9.25 13.30 -1.45
C LEU A 70 8.77 13.47 -2.88
N ILE A 71 7.72 12.75 -3.30
CA ILE A 71 7.20 12.83 -4.67
C ILE A 71 6.51 14.17 -4.91
N ALA A 72 5.75 14.71 -3.94
CA ALA A 72 5.15 16.05 -4.08
C ALA A 72 6.24 17.14 -4.25
N LEU A 73 7.36 17.02 -3.53
CA LEU A 73 8.45 17.99 -3.60
C LEU A 73 9.34 17.83 -4.84
N THR A 74 9.50 16.61 -5.36
CA THR A 74 10.46 16.33 -6.45
C THR A 74 9.81 16.07 -7.80
N GLY A 75 8.51 15.78 -7.82
CA GLY A 75 7.75 15.32 -8.99
C GLY A 75 7.38 16.42 -10.00
N GLY A 76 6.75 15.96 -11.08
CA GLY A 76 6.33 16.79 -12.21
C GLY A 76 4.83 17.13 -12.25
N ALA A 77 3.97 16.24 -11.73
CA ALA A 77 2.52 16.37 -11.81
C ALA A 77 1.96 17.11 -10.59
N ARG A 78 1.17 18.17 -10.80
CA ARG A 78 0.72 19.10 -9.74
C ARG A 78 -0.34 18.50 -8.81
N PHE A 79 -1.25 17.70 -9.38
CA PHE A 79 -2.42 17.17 -8.65
C PHE A 79 -2.33 15.68 -8.38
N ASN A 80 -1.17 15.06 -8.68
CA ASN A 80 -0.99 13.64 -8.49
C ASN A 80 -0.72 13.33 -6.99
N VAL A 81 -1.42 12.32 -6.47
CA VAL A 81 -1.27 11.87 -5.08
C VAL A 81 -0.47 10.58 -5.09
N SER A 82 0.58 10.52 -4.28
CA SER A 82 1.46 9.35 -4.19
C SER A 82 1.34 8.66 -2.84
N GLY A 83 1.36 7.33 -2.85
CA GLY A 83 1.27 6.49 -1.67
C GLY A 83 1.30 5.01 -2.05
N PRO A 84 1.07 4.10 -1.09
CA PRO A 84 0.90 2.68 -1.36
C PRO A 84 -0.28 2.45 -2.31
N THR A 85 -0.10 1.58 -3.30
CA THR A 85 -1.12 1.29 -4.32
C THR A 85 -1.51 -0.19 -4.29
N ALA A 86 -2.80 -0.47 -4.40
CA ALA A 86 -3.37 -1.81 -4.37
C ALA A 86 -2.76 -2.75 -5.42
N ALA A 87 -2.45 -2.23 -6.61
CA ALA A 87 -1.81 -2.98 -7.70
C ALA A 87 -0.49 -3.65 -7.30
N PHE A 88 0.25 -3.05 -6.36
CA PHE A 88 1.52 -3.61 -5.90
C PHE A 88 1.34 -4.80 -4.98
N VAL A 89 0.18 -4.98 -4.33
CA VAL A 89 -0.04 -6.07 -3.37
C VAL A 89 0.29 -7.43 -3.98
N VAL A 90 -0.13 -7.65 -5.22
CA VAL A 90 0.08 -8.91 -5.96
C VAL A 90 1.55 -9.20 -6.22
N ILE A 91 2.38 -8.17 -6.37
CA ILE A 91 3.83 -8.32 -6.61
C ILE A 91 4.60 -8.37 -5.29
N LEU A 92 4.22 -7.53 -4.32
CA LEU A 92 4.97 -7.39 -3.07
C LEU A 92 4.70 -8.54 -2.10
N PHE A 93 3.48 -9.09 -2.07
CA PHE A 93 3.14 -10.18 -1.16
C PHE A 93 4.04 -11.42 -1.35
N PRO A 94 4.24 -11.96 -2.57
CA PRO A 94 5.19 -13.05 -2.79
C PRO A 94 6.62 -12.72 -2.37
N ILE A 95 7.08 -11.50 -2.63
CA ILE A 95 8.43 -11.04 -2.24
C ILE A 95 8.58 -11.06 -0.72
N VAL A 96 7.56 -10.63 0.01
CA VAL A 96 7.57 -10.67 1.48
C VAL A 96 7.57 -12.11 1.99
N GLN A 97 6.80 -13.01 1.39
CA GLN A 97 6.80 -14.42 1.78
C GLN A 97 8.15 -15.09 1.54
N GLN A 98 8.80 -14.78 0.41
CA GLN A 98 10.05 -15.43 0.00
C GLN A 98 11.30 -14.78 0.62
N TYR A 99 11.33 -13.46 0.74
CA TYR A 99 12.53 -12.69 1.11
C TYR A 99 12.35 -11.84 2.38
N GLY A 100 11.19 -11.87 3.02
CA GLY A 100 10.88 -11.08 4.21
C GLY A 100 10.80 -9.58 3.93
N LEU A 101 10.70 -8.81 5.02
CA LEU A 101 10.61 -7.35 4.97
C LEU A 101 11.89 -6.73 4.40
N GLY A 102 13.06 -7.23 4.82
CA GLY A 102 14.32 -6.71 4.32
C GLY A 102 14.46 -6.88 2.79
N GLY A 103 14.00 -8.02 2.25
CA GLY A 103 14.09 -8.34 0.83
C GLY A 103 13.16 -7.46 0.00
N LEU A 104 11.94 -7.24 0.51
CA LEU A 104 11.00 -6.28 -0.05
C LEU A 104 11.63 -4.88 -0.18
N LEU A 105 12.30 -4.40 0.86
CA LEU A 105 12.92 -3.07 0.88
C LEU A 105 14.13 -2.98 -0.04
N ILE A 106 14.95 -4.04 -0.13
CA ILE A 106 16.07 -4.11 -1.09
C ILE A 106 15.54 -4.10 -2.52
N ALA A 107 14.53 -4.92 -2.83
CA ALA A 107 13.90 -4.96 -4.15
C ALA A 107 13.29 -3.60 -4.53
N SER A 108 12.63 -2.93 -3.57
CA SER A 108 12.07 -1.59 -3.75
C SER A 108 13.16 -0.53 -4.01
N MET A 109 14.28 -0.62 -3.30
CA MET A 109 15.44 0.26 -3.52
C MET A 109 16.04 0.05 -4.91
N MET A 110 16.22 -1.21 -5.33
CA MET A 110 16.66 -1.58 -6.69
C MET A 110 15.68 -1.06 -7.75
N ALA A 111 14.36 -1.20 -7.51
CA ALA A 111 13.32 -0.68 -8.38
C ALA A 111 13.41 0.84 -8.53
N GLY A 112 13.69 1.56 -7.43
CA GLY A 112 13.95 3.00 -7.44
C GLY A 112 15.15 3.38 -8.32
N VAL A 113 16.26 2.64 -8.23
CA VAL A 113 17.43 2.84 -9.11
C VAL A 113 17.07 2.59 -10.57
N ILE A 114 16.32 1.52 -10.86
CA ILE A 114 15.84 1.20 -12.22
C ILE A 114 14.95 2.34 -12.73
N LEU A 115 14.00 2.83 -11.92
CA LEU A 115 13.12 3.95 -12.28
C LEU A 115 13.91 5.22 -12.58
N VAL A 116 14.92 5.55 -11.78
CA VAL A 116 15.82 6.69 -12.05
C VAL A 116 16.56 6.48 -13.37
N ALA A 117 17.09 5.29 -13.63
CA ALA A 117 17.75 4.98 -14.90
C ALA A 117 16.80 5.12 -16.10
N LEU A 118 15.59 4.55 -16.01
CA LEU A 118 14.55 4.66 -17.04
C LEU A 118 14.11 6.12 -17.27
N GLY A 119 14.03 6.92 -16.20
CA GLY A 119 13.72 8.34 -16.26
C GLY A 119 14.82 9.13 -16.97
N LEU A 120 16.09 8.89 -16.61
CA LEU A 120 17.25 9.52 -17.23
C LEU A 120 17.37 9.17 -18.72
N THR A 121 17.09 7.92 -19.10
CA THR A 121 17.10 7.47 -20.51
C THR A 121 15.83 7.83 -21.28
N ARG A 122 14.84 8.47 -20.64
CA ARG A 122 13.52 8.86 -21.21
C ARG A 122 12.69 7.69 -21.71
N MET A 123 12.89 6.50 -21.13
CA MET A 123 12.10 5.31 -21.44
C MET A 123 10.65 5.41 -20.96
N GLY A 124 10.30 6.41 -20.14
CA GLY A 124 8.91 6.69 -19.76
C GLY A 124 7.98 6.92 -20.96
N ARG A 125 8.50 7.40 -22.11
CA ARG A 125 7.70 7.50 -23.35
C ARG A 125 7.24 6.15 -23.88
N LEU A 126 7.95 5.06 -23.56
CA LEU A 126 7.62 3.74 -24.07
C LEU A 126 6.32 3.18 -23.48
N ILE A 127 5.88 3.70 -22.33
CA ILE A 127 4.63 3.27 -21.69
C ILE A 127 3.40 3.59 -22.55
N GLN A 128 3.47 4.60 -23.43
CA GLN A 128 2.41 4.89 -24.40
C GLN A 128 2.15 3.73 -25.38
N PHE A 129 3.06 2.76 -25.49
CA PHE A 129 2.92 1.58 -26.34
C PHE A 129 2.30 0.38 -25.62
N VAL A 130 2.00 0.47 -24.31
CA VAL A 130 1.29 -0.59 -23.59
C VAL A 130 -0.16 -0.62 -24.08
N PRO A 131 -0.62 -1.72 -24.73
CA PRO A 131 -1.97 -1.76 -25.27
C PRO A 131 -3.02 -1.70 -24.16
N TYR A 132 -4.13 -1.00 -24.42
CA TYR A 132 -5.26 -0.93 -23.48
C TYR A 132 -5.76 -2.30 -22.98
N PRO A 133 -5.87 -3.36 -23.81
CA PRO A 133 -6.26 -4.69 -23.33
C PRO A 133 -5.31 -5.28 -22.28
N VAL A 134 -4.01 -4.94 -22.32
CA VAL A 134 -3.03 -5.41 -21.34
C VAL A 134 -3.26 -4.74 -19.99
N VAL A 135 -3.47 -3.42 -19.98
CA VAL A 135 -3.79 -2.67 -18.75
C VAL A 135 -5.10 -3.19 -18.16
N LEU A 136 -6.14 -3.37 -18.98
CA LEU A 136 -7.44 -3.87 -18.53
C LEU A 136 -7.33 -5.27 -17.92
N GLY A 137 -6.65 -6.20 -18.59
CA GLY A 137 -6.45 -7.57 -18.11
C GLY A 137 -5.61 -7.62 -16.83
N PHE A 138 -4.56 -6.81 -16.75
CA PHE A 138 -3.72 -6.68 -15.56
C PHE A 138 -4.50 -6.14 -14.35
N THR A 139 -5.25 -5.04 -14.51
CA THR A 139 -6.09 -4.46 -13.45
C THR A 139 -7.19 -5.41 -13.02
N ALA A 140 -7.85 -6.11 -13.95
CA ALA A 140 -8.84 -7.13 -13.62
C ALA A 140 -8.22 -8.31 -12.83
N GLY A 141 -7.03 -8.76 -13.23
CA GLY A 141 -6.27 -9.78 -12.52
C GLY A 141 -5.95 -9.37 -11.09
N ILE A 142 -5.44 -8.14 -10.90
CA ILE A 142 -5.22 -7.57 -9.56
C ILE A 142 -6.51 -7.56 -8.73
N ALA A 143 -7.61 -7.11 -9.31
CA ALA A 143 -8.89 -7.04 -8.60
C ALA A 143 -9.33 -8.43 -8.09
N VAL A 144 -9.18 -9.47 -8.92
CA VAL A 144 -9.47 -10.86 -8.52
C VAL A 144 -8.53 -11.33 -7.42
N VAL A 145 -7.22 -11.10 -7.55
CA VAL A 145 -6.24 -11.53 -6.53
C VAL A 145 -6.52 -10.84 -5.19
N ILE A 146 -6.73 -9.53 -5.18
CA ILE A 146 -7.07 -8.79 -3.96
C ILE A 146 -8.37 -9.33 -3.37
N ALA A 147 -9.42 -9.46 -4.17
CA ALA A 147 -10.71 -9.95 -3.69
C ALA A 147 -10.59 -11.32 -3.01
N VAL A 148 -9.83 -12.25 -3.60
CA VAL A 148 -9.60 -13.59 -3.06
C VAL A 148 -8.73 -13.56 -1.79
N LEU A 149 -7.63 -12.79 -1.80
CA LEU A 149 -6.72 -12.72 -0.66
C LEU A 149 -7.31 -11.97 0.55
N GLN A 150 -8.40 -11.23 0.39
CA GLN A 150 -9.14 -10.61 1.49
C GLN A 150 -10.23 -11.52 2.08
N VAL A 151 -10.55 -12.67 1.45
CA VAL A 151 -11.56 -13.61 1.96
C VAL A 151 -11.23 -14.13 3.36
N PRO A 152 -9.98 -14.53 3.69
CA PRO A 152 -9.64 -14.98 5.04
C PRO A 152 -9.97 -13.96 6.11
N ASP A 153 -9.54 -12.70 5.93
CA ASP A 153 -9.78 -11.63 6.89
C ASP A 153 -11.27 -11.23 6.96
N PHE A 154 -12.00 -11.32 5.84
CA PHE A 154 -13.44 -10.98 5.80
C PHE A 154 -14.32 -12.03 6.48
N LEU A 155 -13.95 -13.31 6.36
CA LEU A 155 -14.68 -14.44 6.95
C LEU A 155 -14.15 -14.86 8.33
N GLY A 156 -13.01 -14.31 8.75
CA GLY A 156 -12.27 -14.70 9.95
C GLY A 156 -11.77 -16.14 9.92
N LEU A 157 -11.14 -16.55 8.81
CA LEU A 157 -10.62 -17.91 8.63
C LEU A 157 -9.24 -18.09 9.24
N GLU A 158 -9.05 -19.25 9.86
CA GLU A 158 -7.73 -19.76 10.25
C GLU A 158 -7.09 -20.49 9.05
N THR A 159 -6.39 -19.75 8.17
CA THR A 159 -5.70 -20.32 6.99
C THR A 159 -4.20 -20.57 7.21
N GLY A 160 -3.61 -20.04 8.28
CA GLY A 160 -2.16 -19.93 8.40
C GLY A 160 -1.57 -18.97 7.37
N LYS A 161 -0.28 -19.14 7.04
CA LYS A 161 0.41 -18.32 6.03
C LYS A 161 0.05 -18.78 4.62
N LEU A 162 -0.55 -17.87 3.84
CA LEU A 162 -0.74 -18.06 2.40
C LEU A 162 0.59 -17.95 1.66
N GLY A 163 0.78 -18.78 0.64
CA GLY A 163 2.02 -18.87 -0.14
C GLY A 163 2.02 -18.01 -1.40
N GLU A 164 3.02 -18.23 -2.26
CA GLU A 164 3.18 -17.51 -3.53
C GLU A 164 2.15 -17.92 -4.60
N HIS A 165 1.72 -19.18 -4.60
CA HIS A 165 0.88 -19.73 -5.67
C HIS A 165 -0.61 -19.47 -5.44
N PHE A 166 -1.23 -18.74 -6.36
CA PHE A 166 -2.64 -18.33 -6.26
C PHE A 166 -3.61 -19.52 -6.14
N VAL A 167 -3.42 -20.58 -6.94
CA VAL A 167 -4.32 -21.75 -6.93
C VAL A 167 -4.25 -22.50 -5.59
N GLU A 168 -3.05 -22.61 -5.02
CA GLU A 168 -2.83 -23.23 -3.71
C GLU A 168 -3.49 -22.39 -2.61
N ASN A 169 -3.36 -21.06 -2.68
CA ASN A 169 -4.06 -20.16 -1.76
C ASN A 169 -5.58 -20.35 -1.83
N VAL A 170 -6.16 -20.45 -3.03
CA VAL A 170 -7.59 -20.74 -3.19
C VAL A 170 -7.97 -22.07 -2.54
N SER A 171 -7.19 -23.14 -2.76
CA SER A 171 -7.46 -24.43 -2.13
C SER A 171 -7.37 -24.39 -0.60
N THR A 172 -6.43 -23.63 -0.06
CA THR A 172 -6.24 -23.43 1.39
C THR A 172 -7.42 -22.68 1.98
N ILE A 173 -7.86 -21.59 1.33
CA ILE A 173 -9.05 -20.83 1.73
C ILE A 173 -10.29 -21.72 1.75
N VAL A 174 -10.51 -22.52 0.70
CA VAL A 174 -11.65 -23.43 0.62
C VAL A 174 -11.59 -24.49 1.72
N ALA A 175 -10.41 -25.05 1.99
CA ALA A 175 -10.21 -26.03 3.06
C ALA A 175 -10.47 -25.45 4.47
N SER A 176 -10.18 -24.16 4.66
CA SER A 176 -10.43 -23.45 5.92
C SER A 176 -11.85 -22.91 6.07
N LEU A 177 -12.75 -23.04 5.10
CA LEU A 177 -14.15 -22.59 5.25
C LEU A 177 -14.90 -23.10 6.51
N PRO A 178 -14.60 -24.29 7.08
CA PRO A 178 -15.21 -24.69 8.34
C PRO A 178 -14.82 -23.83 9.56
N THR A 179 -13.77 -23.01 9.47
CA THR A 179 -13.28 -22.15 10.56
C THR A 179 -13.83 -20.73 10.52
N ILE A 180 -14.90 -20.48 9.74
CA ILE A 180 -15.57 -19.17 9.68
C ILE A 180 -15.90 -18.65 11.09
N ASN A 181 -15.49 -17.42 11.36
CA ASN A 181 -15.88 -16.68 12.56
C ASN A 181 -17.12 -15.80 12.27
N PRO A 182 -18.31 -16.13 12.81
CA PRO A 182 -19.53 -15.36 12.54
C PRO A 182 -19.47 -13.89 12.99
N LEU A 183 -18.65 -13.57 13.99
CA LEU A 183 -18.51 -12.21 14.50
C LEU A 183 -17.68 -11.35 13.54
N GLU A 184 -16.57 -11.87 13.03
CA GLU A 184 -15.76 -11.17 12.04
C GLU A 184 -16.52 -10.96 10.74
N LEU A 185 -17.22 -12.00 10.26
CA LEU A 185 -18.14 -11.89 9.13
C LEU A 185 -19.22 -10.83 9.40
N GLY A 186 -19.79 -10.79 10.61
CA GLY A 186 -20.80 -9.81 10.99
C GLY A 186 -20.27 -8.37 10.95
N VAL A 187 -19.09 -8.12 11.52
CA VAL A 187 -18.43 -6.80 11.50
C VAL A 187 -18.05 -6.41 10.07
N GLY A 188 -17.47 -7.33 9.31
CA GLY A 188 -17.09 -7.13 7.90
C GLY A 188 -18.29 -6.82 7.02
N ALA A 189 -19.37 -7.60 7.12
CA ALA A 189 -20.61 -7.38 6.38
C ALA A 189 -21.28 -6.06 6.76
N PHE A 190 -21.26 -5.69 8.04
CA PHE A 190 -21.77 -4.41 8.51
C PHE A 190 -20.95 -3.23 7.95
N ALA A 191 -19.62 -3.28 8.06
CA ALA A 191 -18.73 -2.26 7.51
C ALA A 191 -18.88 -2.12 5.99
N LEU A 192 -18.93 -3.24 5.26
CA LEU A 192 -19.16 -3.27 3.82
C LEU A 192 -20.52 -2.68 3.45
N GLY A 193 -21.58 -3.05 4.17
CA GLY A 193 -22.91 -2.48 4.01
C GLY A 193 -22.89 -0.97 4.17
N VAL A 194 -22.28 -0.47 5.25
CA VAL A 194 -22.11 0.98 5.46
C VAL A 194 -21.37 1.61 4.29
N MET A 195 -20.25 1.04 3.83
CA MET A 195 -19.49 1.58 2.70
C MET A 195 -20.30 1.62 1.39
N LEU A 196 -21.17 0.64 1.14
CA LEU A 196 -22.00 0.58 -0.07
C LEU A 196 -23.23 1.51 -0.02
N PHE A 197 -23.81 1.70 1.17
CA PHE A 197 -24.99 2.57 1.33
C PHE A 197 -24.62 4.03 1.60
N TRP A 198 -23.44 4.31 2.16
CA TRP A 198 -23.01 5.67 2.51
C TRP A 198 -23.03 6.68 1.35
N PRO A 199 -22.55 6.34 0.12
CA PRO A 199 -22.61 7.27 -1.00
C PRO A 199 -24.03 7.72 -1.36
N ARG A 200 -25.07 6.93 -1.03
CA ARG A 200 -26.47 7.30 -1.27
C ARG A 200 -26.94 8.45 -0.39
N LEU A 201 -26.26 8.70 0.73
CA LEU A 201 -26.56 9.80 1.65
C LEU A 201 -26.03 11.16 1.17
N ARG A 202 -25.27 11.19 0.05
CA ARG A 202 -24.66 12.41 -0.54
C ARG A 202 -23.80 13.21 0.45
N SER A 203 -23.22 12.53 1.44
CA SER A 203 -22.29 13.13 2.40
C SER A 203 -20.93 13.38 1.74
N PRO A 204 -20.22 14.48 2.07
CA PRO A 204 -18.86 14.74 1.60
C PRO A 204 -17.81 13.82 2.24
N ILE A 205 -18.18 13.05 3.27
CA ILE A 205 -17.26 12.19 4.01
C ILE A 205 -17.02 10.90 3.20
N PRO A 206 -15.76 10.53 2.93
CA PRO A 206 -15.41 9.31 2.19
C PRO A 206 -15.96 8.04 2.86
N ALA A 207 -16.60 7.18 2.07
CA ALA A 207 -17.19 5.93 2.55
C ALA A 207 -16.19 5.00 3.29
N PRO A 208 -14.93 4.83 2.86
CA PRO A 208 -13.96 3.99 3.59
C PRO A 208 -13.65 4.49 5.00
N LEU A 209 -13.63 5.81 5.21
CA LEU A 209 -13.40 6.39 6.54
C LEU A 209 -14.56 6.05 7.48
N VAL A 210 -15.79 6.12 6.98
CA VAL A 210 -16.98 5.81 7.77
C VAL A 210 -17.09 4.32 8.03
N GLY A 211 -16.80 3.47 7.03
CA GLY A 211 -16.69 2.03 7.20
C GLY A 211 -15.70 1.65 8.30
N LEU A 212 -14.52 2.28 8.30
CA LEU A 212 -13.51 2.08 9.35
C LEU A 212 -14.04 2.46 10.74
N VAL A 213 -14.58 3.68 10.89
CA VAL A 213 -15.05 4.17 12.21
C VAL A 213 -16.18 3.30 12.73
N VAL A 214 -17.17 3.01 11.89
CA VAL A 214 -18.35 2.23 12.28
C VAL A 214 -17.96 0.76 12.55
N GLY A 215 -17.07 0.19 11.74
CA GLY A 215 -16.51 -1.15 11.98
C GLY A 215 -15.71 -1.23 13.28
N ALA A 216 -14.88 -0.22 13.58
CA ALA A 216 -14.13 -0.14 14.83
C ALA A 216 -15.03 -0.02 16.05
N VAL A 217 -16.10 0.79 15.97
CA VAL A 217 -17.10 0.90 17.04
C VAL A 217 -17.85 -0.40 17.23
N ALA A 218 -18.22 -1.09 16.14
CA ALA A 218 -18.88 -2.39 16.21
C ALA A 218 -17.97 -3.45 16.87
N ALA A 219 -16.71 -3.55 16.43
CA ALA A 219 -15.73 -4.47 17.01
C ALA A 219 -15.48 -4.17 18.50
N TYR A 220 -15.33 -2.88 18.87
CA TYR A 220 -15.18 -2.47 20.26
C TYR A 220 -16.40 -2.85 21.11
N GLY A 221 -17.62 -2.63 20.61
CA GLY A 221 -18.85 -3.00 21.30
C GLY A 221 -18.98 -4.50 21.51
N ILE A 222 -18.65 -5.30 20.49
CA ILE A 222 -18.66 -6.77 20.60
C ILE A 222 -17.66 -7.23 21.65
N ASN A 223 -16.41 -6.75 21.56
CA ASN A 223 -15.35 -7.13 22.50
C ASN A 223 -15.64 -6.69 23.95
N ALA A 224 -16.33 -5.56 24.14
CA ALA A 224 -16.77 -5.11 25.46
C ALA A 224 -17.83 -6.04 26.08
N ILE A 225 -18.62 -6.73 25.26
CA ILE A 225 -19.67 -7.66 25.70
C ILE A 225 -19.10 -9.08 25.87
N THR A 226 -18.19 -9.52 25.00
CA THR A 226 -17.61 -10.87 25.01
C THR A 226 -16.43 -11.04 25.97
N GLY A 227 -15.91 -9.94 26.54
CA GLY A 227 -15.27 -9.88 27.86
C GLY A 227 -13.88 -10.50 28.05
N GLU A 228 -13.43 -11.40 27.19
CA GLU A 228 -12.14 -12.07 27.35
C GLU A 228 -11.24 -11.91 26.10
N PRO A 229 -10.13 -11.16 26.20
CA PRO A 229 -9.08 -11.12 25.18
C PRO A 229 -8.58 -12.54 24.90
N GLY A 230 -8.68 -13.00 23.65
CA GLY A 230 -8.28 -14.35 23.26
C GLY A 230 -9.38 -15.42 23.39
N SER A 231 -10.62 -15.03 23.75
CA SER A 231 -11.76 -15.93 23.61
C SER A 231 -12.08 -16.17 22.12
N ALA A 232 -12.67 -17.32 21.80
CA ALA A 232 -13.11 -17.66 20.43
C ALA A 232 -14.14 -16.67 19.84
N TRP A 233 -14.61 -15.72 20.66
CA TRP A 233 -15.62 -14.72 20.34
C TRP A 233 -15.07 -13.28 20.38
N ALA A 234 -13.75 -13.10 20.42
CA ALA A 234 -13.12 -11.80 20.28
C ALA A 234 -12.94 -11.47 18.80
N VAL A 235 -13.29 -10.24 18.39
CA VAL A 235 -13.00 -9.71 17.07
C VAL A 235 -11.57 -9.21 17.05
N GLU A 236 -10.76 -9.71 16.11
CA GLU A 236 -9.40 -9.23 15.94
C GLU A 236 -9.36 -7.74 15.58
N THR A 237 -8.47 -7.01 16.24
CA THR A 237 -8.15 -5.62 15.95
C THR A 237 -6.69 -5.49 15.57
N ILE A 238 -6.30 -4.36 14.98
CA ILE A 238 -4.88 -4.07 14.74
C ILE A 238 -4.07 -4.18 16.04
N ALA A 239 -4.64 -3.74 17.17
CA ALA A 239 -3.97 -3.81 18.47
C ALA A 239 -3.76 -5.24 18.96
N SER A 240 -4.71 -6.16 18.72
CA SER A 240 -4.57 -7.56 19.14
C SER A 240 -3.73 -8.40 18.19
N ARG A 241 -3.77 -8.11 16.88
CA ARG A 241 -3.12 -8.91 15.83
C ARG A 241 -1.64 -8.57 15.62
N PHE A 242 -1.27 -7.30 15.82
CA PHE A 242 0.10 -6.84 15.57
C PHE A 242 0.79 -6.51 16.89
N SER A 243 2.04 -6.95 17.03
CA SER A 243 2.95 -6.53 18.09
C SER A 243 4.17 -5.86 17.47
N TRP A 244 4.84 -5.04 18.27
CA TRP A 244 6.07 -4.38 17.87
C TRP A 244 7.08 -4.42 19.01
N GLU A 245 8.36 -4.50 18.64
CA GLU A 245 9.48 -4.41 19.56
C GLU A 245 10.49 -3.42 18.98
N VAL A 246 10.73 -2.32 19.69
CA VAL A 246 11.67 -1.28 19.26
C VAL A 246 12.43 -0.76 20.47
N GLY A 247 13.76 -0.79 20.40
CA GLY A 247 14.63 -0.25 21.46
C GLY A 247 14.45 -0.94 22.82
N GLY A 248 14.11 -2.23 22.84
CA GLY A 248 13.83 -3.00 24.05
C GLY A 248 12.47 -2.74 24.69
N GLN A 249 11.61 -1.92 24.05
CA GLN A 249 10.20 -1.77 24.43
C GLN A 249 9.34 -2.62 23.53
N THR A 250 8.40 -3.35 24.12
CA THR A 250 7.39 -4.13 23.41
C THR A 250 6.01 -3.49 23.59
N GLY A 251 5.19 -3.59 22.55
CA GLY A 251 3.83 -3.10 22.58
C GLY A 251 2.94 -3.75 21.53
N SER A 252 1.68 -3.37 21.56
CA SER A 252 0.62 -3.87 20.70
C SER A 252 0.17 -2.80 19.69
N GLY A 253 -0.24 -3.24 18.51
CA GLY A 253 -0.72 -2.39 17.41
C GLY A 253 0.39 -1.68 16.64
N ILE A 254 0.20 -0.37 16.44
CA ILE A 254 1.09 0.47 15.63
C ILE A 254 2.09 1.14 16.58
N PRO A 255 3.41 1.01 16.34
CA PRO A 255 4.41 1.62 17.19
C PRO A 255 4.30 3.16 17.16
N PRO A 256 4.32 3.86 18.31
CA PRO A 256 4.18 5.31 18.39
C PRO A 256 5.52 6.01 18.11
N ILE A 257 6.24 5.56 17.08
CA ILE A 257 7.54 6.11 16.68
C ILE A 257 7.46 6.62 15.24
N PRO A 258 8.17 7.72 14.92
CA PRO A 258 8.32 8.15 13.55
C PRO A 258 9.15 7.13 12.74
N PRO A 259 9.03 7.14 11.40
CA PRO A 259 9.93 6.36 10.56
C PRO A 259 11.38 6.75 10.83
N MET A 260 12.19 5.77 11.22
CA MET A 260 13.63 5.95 11.44
C MET A 260 14.40 5.39 10.25
N PHE A 261 15.57 5.98 9.99
CA PHE A 261 16.46 5.45 8.96
C PHE A 261 17.04 4.11 9.44
N MET A 262 16.67 3.04 8.75
CA MET A 262 17.20 1.70 8.98
C MET A 262 17.66 1.11 7.66
N ALA A 263 18.77 0.40 7.69
CA ALA A 263 19.28 -0.26 6.51
C ALA A 263 18.38 -1.48 6.17
N PRO A 264 17.97 -1.67 4.91
CA PRO A 264 17.12 -2.81 4.53
C PRO A 264 17.68 -4.18 4.94
N TRP A 265 19.00 -4.33 4.94
CA TRP A 265 19.67 -5.59 5.32
C TRP A 265 19.73 -5.84 6.83
N SER A 266 19.47 -4.85 7.68
CA SER A 266 19.34 -5.06 9.12
C SER A 266 17.94 -5.50 9.54
N LEU A 267 17.01 -5.60 8.58
CA LEU A 267 15.62 -5.99 8.80
C LEU A 267 15.43 -7.47 8.52
N PRO A 268 14.40 -8.10 9.15
CA PRO A 268 14.18 -9.53 9.07
C PRO A 268 13.95 -10.00 7.64
N GLY A 269 14.69 -11.05 7.26
CA GLY A 269 14.45 -11.89 6.10
C GLY A 269 13.34 -12.93 6.36
N PRO A 270 13.23 -13.99 5.54
CA PRO A 270 12.18 -14.99 5.68
C PRO A 270 12.27 -15.78 7.00
N ASP A 271 13.49 -15.99 7.50
CA ASP A 271 13.76 -16.73 8.74
C ASP A 271 13.63 -15.87 10.01
N GLY A 272 13.26 -14.59 9.87
CA GLY A 272 13.20 -13.62 10.98
C GLY A 272 14.55 -13.00 11.37
N GLU A 273 15.66 -13.54 10.87
CA GLU A 273 17.00 -13.00 11.06
C GLU A 273 17.35 -11.91 10.01
N PRO A 274 18.28 -11.00 10.32
CA PRO A 274 18.77 -10.01 9.36
C PRO A 274 19.30 -10.64 8.06
N LEU A 275 19.08 -9.96 6.94
CA LEU A 275 19.50 -10.47 5.64
C LEU A 275 21.02 -10.45 5.46
N THR A 276 21.54 -11.56 4.94
CA THR A 276 22.91 -11.62 4.45
C THR A 276 22.98 -11.07 3.03
N LEU A 277 23.72 -9.99 2.84
CA LEU A 277 23.94 -9.43 1.52
C LEU A 277 24.84 -10.36 0.72
N SER A 278 24.29 -10.96 -0.34
CA SER A 278 25.01 -11.84 -1.25
C SER A 278 24.70 -11.48 -2.70
N PHE A 279 25.63 -11.78 -3.61
CA PHE A 279 25.39 -11.60 -5.04
C PHE A 279 24.17 -12.41 -5.53
N VAL A 280 23.94 -13.59 -4.93
CA VAL A 280 22.78 -14.44 -5.20
C VAL A 280 21.48 -13.70 -4.88
N LEU A 281 21.37 -13.12 -3.69
CA LEU A 281 20.20 -12.34 -3.28
C LEU A 281 19.93 -11.18 -4.25
N PHE A 282 20.96 -10.43 -4.64
CA PHE A 282 20.81 -9.35 -5.62
C PHE A 282 20.36 -9.86 -7.00
N SER A 283 20.89 -11.00 -7.44
CA SER A 283 20.50 -11.62 -8.71
C SER A 283 19.04 -12.07 -8.69
N GLU A 284 18.59 -12.65 -7.57
CA GLU A 284 17.22 -13.13 -7.40
C GLU A 284 16.21 -11.97 -7.31
N LEU A 285 16.56 -10.91 -6.57
CA LEU A 285 15.71 -9.73 -6.43
C LEU A 285 15.66 -8.85 -7.68
N LEU A 286 16.49 -9.11 -8.70
CA LEU A 286 16.51 -8.30 -9.93
C LEU A 286 15.20 -8.38 -10.71
N GLY A 287 14.63 -9.58 -10.85
CA GLY A 287 13.34 -9.80 -11.50
C GLY A 287 12.20 -9.07 -10.78
N PRO A 288 12.01 -9.30 -9.47
CA PRO A 288 11.07 -8.56 -8.64
C PRO A 288 11.25 -7.04 -8.69
N ALA A 289 12.48 -6.54 -8.58
CA ALA A 289 12.78 -5.12 -8.65
C ALA A 289 12.39 -4.51 -10.00
N PHE A 290 12.63 -5.23 -11.11
CA PHE A 290 12.20 -4.80 -12.43
C PHE A 290 10.67 -4.78 -12.56
N ALA A 291 9.97 -5.78 -12.03
CA ALA A 291 8.51 -5.81 -12.02
C ALA A 291 7.91 -4.64 -11.23
N ILE A 292 8.45 -4.35 -10.04
CA ILE A 292 8.08 -3.17 -9.22
C ILE A 292 8.33 -1.88 -10.00
N ALA A 293 9.49 -1.74 -10.64
CA ALA A 293 9.83 -0.54 -11.40
C ALA A 293 8.90 -0.33 -12.59
N MET A 294 8.63 -1.37 -13.38
CA MET A 294 7.76 -1.28 -14.55
C MET A 294 6.31 -0.95 -14.15
N LEU A 295 5.77 -1.65 -13.15
CA LEU A 295 4.44 -1.35 -12.64
C LEU A 295 4.35 0.07 -12.11
N GLY A 296 5.33 0.51 -11.32
CA GLY A 296 5.38 1.85 -10.77
C GLY A 296 5.46 2.94 -11.82
N ALA A 297 6.24 2.71 -12.88
CA ALA A 297 6.32 3.64 -14.00
C ALA A 297 4.98 3.75 -14.75
N ILE A 298 4.32 2.62 -15.02
CA ILE A 298 3.04 2.57 -15.75
C ILE A 298 1.95 3.29 -14.94
N GLU A 299 1.74 2.91 -13.69
CA GLU A 299 0.72 3.51 -12.82
C GLU A 299 0.96 5.01 -12.62
N SER A 300 2.20 5.42 -12.36
CA SER A 300 2.53 6.84 -12.16
C SER A 300 2.26 7.68 -13.41
N LEU A 301 2.57 7.16 -14.59
CA LEU A 301 2.34 7.87 -15.86
C LEU A 301 0.87 7.88 -16.26
N LEU A 302 0.14 6.78 -16.07
CA LEU A 302 -1.32 6.75 -16.30
C LEU A 302 -2.03 7.72 -15.36
N CYS A 303 -1.64 7.78 -14.10
CA CYS A 303 -2.20 8.74 -13.15
C CYS A 303 -1.87 10.19 -13.56
N ALA A 304 -0.65 10.46 -14.04
CA ALA A 304 -0.28 11.77 -14.57
C ALA A 304 -1.13 12.16 -15.79
N VAL A 305 -1.38 11.23 -16.72
CA VAL A 305 -2.24 11.48 -17.89
C VAL A 305 -3.68 11.84 -17.47
N VAL A 306 -4.22 11.17 -16.46
CA VAL A 306 -5.54 11.50 -15.91
C VAL A 306 -5.51 12.88 -15.23
N ALA A 307 -4.48 13.15 -14.42
CA ALA A 307 -4.32 14.43 -13.74
C ALA A 307 -4.15 15.63 -14.69
N ASP A 308 -3.47 15.45 -15.82
CA ASP A 308 -3.30 16.48 -16.85
C ASP A 308 -4.56 16.67 -17.72
N GLY A 309 -5.49 15.71 -17.69
CA GLY A 309 -6.78 15.79 -18.39
C GLY A 309 -7.93 16.42 -17.56
N LEU A 310 -7.67 16.75 -16.28
CA LEU A 310 -8.58 17.45 -15.36
C LEU A 310 -8.38 18.97 -15.44
#